data_AF-A0A1V0ACS3-F1
#
_entry.id   AF-A0A1V0ACS3-F1
#
_cell.length_a   1.000
_cell.length_b   1.000
_cell.length_c   1.000
_cell.angle_alpha   90.00
_cell.angle_beta   90.00
_cell.angle_gamma   90.00
#
_symmetry.space_group_name_H-M   'P 1'
#
loop_
_entity.id
_entity.type
_entity.pdbx_description
1 polymer ?
#
loop_
_entity_poly.entity_id
_entity_poly.type
_entity_poly.pdbx_seq_one_letter_code
_entity_poly.pdbx_strand_id
1 'polypeptide(L)'
;MTDRTFARLKPEGLDELAEDGYRRRRSGDLARAFATPRTEAAPLRRRRPYVLAAATLAAGLAAVAASVVVTGDPAPRPAPPSASSAAPTVVDARSFLLAAATTAKREPAESGRYWYLNERTLQKVHVAPGEYMAGLKELSARFEKKEKELKGDQERLEAAREEFEREVGELKRQELPYTAFAADTTESWRAMRPGETSRSVRGQDVKVTFGSAEDEAAWRAAGSPELVQPGAGPRDDATPRVLSIDNPSLTLQNVRELPTSKDELRRRLDELWKRSPNSADVGKAGYLWQTGVDLMTAPIRPGTRSALYQVLADQPGIASKGEVKDALGRTGVALSVSTADGADFRLVFDPGTAELLEYDVVDKGVTQLRVAVAGMGFTDKLGERP
;
A
#
# COMPACT_ATOMS: atom_id res chain seq x y z
N MET A 1 -45.35 4.36 -13.02
CA MET A 1 -44.68 3.63 -14.12
C MET A 1 -43.15 3.76 -14.06
N THR A 2 -42.55 3.90 -12.86
CA THR A 2 -41.11 4.23 -12.69
C THR A 2 -40.34 3.27 -11.77
N ASP A 3 -41.00 2.30 -11.13
CA ASP A 3 -40.34 1.37 -10.19
C ASP A 3 -39.76 0.10 -10.81
N ARG A 4 -39.99 -0.16 -12.09
CA ARG A 4 -39.52 -1.41 -12.74
C ARG A 4 -38.16 -1.29 -13.45
N THR A 5 -37.60 -0.10 -13.56
CA THR A 5 -36.34 0.14 -14.28
C THR A 5 -35.12 -0.03 -13.36
N PHE A 6 -35.23 0.29 -12.07
CA PHE A 6 -34.13 0.16 -11.11
C PHE A 6 -33.82 -1.30 -10.72
N ALA A 7 -34.83 -2.19 -10.72
CA ALA A 7 -34.65 -3.60 -10.35
C ALA A 7 -34.02 -4.48 -11.47
N ARG A 8 -33.71 -3.92 -12.64
CA ARG A 8 -33.13 -4.65 -13.79
C ARG A 8 -31.66 -4.34 -14.07
N LEU A 9 -31.04 -3.43 -13.31
CA LEU A 9 -29.59 -3.24 -13.40
C LEU A 9 -28.93 -4.35 -12.58
N LYS A 10 -28.31 -5.32 -13.27
CA LYS A 10 -27.35 -6.23 -12.65
C LYS A 10 -26.23 -5.41 -11.99
N PRO A 11 -25.61 -5.87 -10.88
CA PRO A 11 -24.50 -5.18 -10.22
C PRO A 11 -23.39 -4.74 -11.19
N GLU A 12 -23.09 -5.58 -12.18
CA GLU A 12 -22.09 -5.33 -13.24
C GLU A 12 -22.37 -4.06 -14.07
N GLY A 13 -23.65 -3.69 -14.28
CA GLY A 13 -24.01 -2.49 -15.05
C GLY A 13 -23.90 -1.18 -14.26
N LEU A 14 -23.86 -1.24 -12.93
CA LEU A 14 -23.59 -0.08 -12.06
C LEU A 14 -22.09 0.21 -11.99
N ASP A 15 -21.25 -0.83 -12.08
CA ASP A 15 -19.79 -0.71 -12.08
C ASP A 15 -19.25 -0.14 -13.41
N GLU A 16 -19.81 -0.54 -14.56
CA GLU A 16 -19.46 0.05 -15.88
C GLU A 16 -19.85 1.54 -16.00
N LEU A 17 -21.02 1.93 -15.47
CA LEU A 17 -21.46 3.33 -15.44
C LEU A 17 -20.63 4.17 -14.44
N ALA A 18 -20.13 3.57 -13.37
CA ALA A 18 -19.22 4.20 -12.42
C ALA A 18 -17.84 4.45 -13.06
N GLU A 19 -17.30 3.49 -13.82
CA GLU A 19 -16.05 3.60 -14.59
C GLU A 19 -16.08 4.70 -15.66
N ASP A 20 -17.16 4.79 -16.45
CA ASP A 20 -17.27 5.78 -17.53
C ASP A 20 -17.54 7.20 -17.01
N GLY A 21 -18.22 7.31 -15.86
CA GLY A 21 -18.29 8.56 -15.11
C GLY A 21 -16.95 8.94 -14.48
N TYR A 22 -16.18 7.95 -14.04
CA TYR A 22 -14.86 8.09 -13.42
C TYR A 22 -13.80 8.58 -14.41
N ARG A 23 -13.66 7.94 -15.59
CA ARG A 23 -12.69 8.36 -16.62
C ARG A 23 -12.92 9.79 -17.11
N ARG A 24 -14.19 10.21 -17.23
CA ARG A 24 -14.57 11.56 -17.70
C ARG A 24 -14.32 12.67 -16.69
N ARG A 25 -14.53 12.41 -15.39
CA ARG A 25 -14.24 13.40 -14.33
C ARG A 25 -12.73 13.55 -14.09
N ARG A 26 -12.00 12.43 -14.13
CA ARG A 26 -10.56 12.34 -13.82
C ARG A 26 -9.68 13.22 -14.72
N SER A 27 -9.92 13.27 -16.04
CA SER A 27 -9.13 14.15 -16.93
C SER A 27 -9.36 15.63 -16.61
N GLY A 28 -10.57 16.00 -16.21
CA GLY A 28 -10.91 17.35 -15.76
C GLY A 28 -10.30 17.68 -14.39
N ASP A 29 -10.28 16.74 -13.46
CA ASP A 29 -9.65 16.89 -12.14
C ASP A 29 -8.14 17.06 -12.25
N LEU A 30 -7.48 16.28 -13.12
CA LEU A 30 -6.06 16.46 -13.42
C LEU A 30 -5.79 17.78 -14.13
N ALA A 31 -6.53 18.13 -15.18
CA ALA A 31 -6.33 19.39 -15.88
C ALA A 31 -6.45 20.58 -14.91
N ARG A 32 -7.41 20.52 -13.98
CA ARG A 32 -7.53 21.50 -12.89
C ARG A 32 -6.33 21.46 -11.94
N ALA A 33 -5.93 20.28 -11.46
CA ALA A 33 -4.79 20.13 -10.56
C ALA A 33 -3.48 20.64 -11.17
N PHE A 34 -3.25 20.42 -12.47
CA PHE A 34 -2.08 20.92 -13.20
C PHE A 34 -2.19 22.40 -13.59
N ALA A 35 -3.41 22.95 -13.70
CA ALA A 35 -3.65 24.38 -13.94
C ALA A 35 -3.59 25.23 -12.67
N THR A 36 -3.75 24.64 -11.47
CA THR A 36 -3.60 25.35 -10.21
C THR A 36 -2.16 25.91 -10.10
N PRO A 37 -1.98 27.21 -9.81
CA PRO A 37 -0.66 27.82 -9.70
C PRO A 37 0.24 27.06 -8.74
N ARG A 38 1.50 26.84 -9.12
CA ARG A 38 2.55 26.28 -8.26
C ARG A 38 2.54 27.06 -6.96
N THR A 39 2.10 26.44 -5.87
CA THR A 39 2.38 27.02 -4.55
C THR A 39 3.84 26.70 -4.29
N GLU A 40 4.73 27.65 -4.60
CA GLU A 40 6.13 27.54 -4.17
C GLU A 40 6.11 27.35 -2.64
N ALA A 41 6.53 26.16 -2.20
CA ALA A 41 6.85 25.99 -0.79
C ALA A 41 7.96 27.01 -0.47
N ALA A 42 7.65 27.98 0.39
CA ALA A 42 8.59 28.99 0.81
C ALA A 42 9.91 28.32 1.25
N PRO A 43 11.09 28.90 0.93
CA PRO A 43 12.37 28.29 1.29
C PRO A 43 12.43 28.09 2.81
N LEU A 44 12.34 26.84 3.24
CA LEU A 44 12.47 26.48 4.66
C LEU A 44 13.87 26.88 5.11
N ARG A 45 13.92 27.96 5.90
CA ARG A 45 15.12 28.48 6.55
C ARG A 45 15.78 27.33 7.32
N ARG A 46 17.06 27.08 7.00
CA ARG A 46 17.93 26.01 7.53
C ARG A 46 17.99 26.06 9.07
N ARG A 47 16.99 25.52 9.77
CA ARG A 47 17.07 25.11 11.16
C ARG A 47 17.26 23.59 11.16
N ARG A 48 18.28 23.12 11.88
CA ARG A 48 18.68 21.71 11.97
C ARG A 48 17.44 20.82 12.14
N PRO A 49 17.17 19.85 11.25
CA PRO A 49 15.93 19.10 11.32
C PRO A 49 16.16 17.85 12.17
N TYR A 50 15.63 17.83 13.40
CA TYR A 50 15.11 16.58 13.92
C TYR A 50 13.81 16.35 13.16
N VAL A 51 13.88 15.56 12.09
CA VAL A 51 12.71 15.22 11.28
C VAL A 51 11.83 14.32 12.14
N LEU A 52 10.87 14.91 12.85
CA LEU A 52 9.61 14.23 13.12
C LEU A 52 9.05 13.86 11.75
N ALA A 53 9.02 12.56 11.46
CA ALA A 53 8.43 11.99 10.28
C ALA A 53 6.91 12.27 10.30
N ALA A 54 6.54 13.50 9.96
CA ALA A 54 5.17 13.90 9.74
C ALA A 54 4.71 13.29 8.42
N ALA A 55 4.19 12.07 8.55
CA ALA A 55 3.17 11.43 7.72
C ALA A 55 2.84 12.15 6.40
N THR A 56 3.44 11.66 5.32
CA THR A 56 2.73 11.60 4.04
C THR A 56 2.57 10.13 3.72
N LEU A 57 1.41 9.58 4.08
CA LEU A 57 0.90 8.33 3.52
C LEU A 57 0.81 8.53 2.00
N ALA A 58 1.82 8.06 1.30
CA ALA A 58 1.67 7.49 -0.03
C ALA A 58 1.88 5.99 0.22
N ALA A 59 0.78 5.25 0.31
CA ALA A 59 0.75 3.80 0.54
C ALA A 59 1.80 3.28 1.55
N GLY A 60 1.86 3.88 2.74
CA GLY A 60 2.53 3.22 3.86
C GLY A 60 1.56 2.19 4.40
N LEU A 61 1.83 0.90 4.21
CA LEU A 61 1.13 -0.18 4.92
C LEU A 61 0.95 0.26 6.38
N ALA A 62 -0.29 0.26 6.88
CA ALA A 62 -0.50 0.27 8.31
C ALA A 62 0.30 -0.93 8.83
N ALA A 63 1.35 -0.68 9.61
CA ALA A 63 2.14 -1.75 10.19
C ALA A 63 1.25 -2.50 11.19
N VAL A 64 0.52 -3.49 10.70
CA VAL A 64 -0.01 -4.56 11.52
C VAL A 64 1.23 -5.39 11.87
N ALA A 65 1.70 -5.24 13.11
CA ALA A 65 2.81 -6.02 13.63
C ALA A 65 2.36 -7.50 13.70
N ALA A 66 2.58 -8.21 12.61
CA ALA A 66 2.10 -9.57 12.41
C ALA A 66 3.25 -10.56 12.39
N SER A 67 3.28 -11.44 13.38
CA SER A 67 4.25 -12.53 13.44
C SER A 67 3.74 -13.70 12.60
N VAL A 68 4.56 -14.18 11.66
CA VAL A 68 4.26 -15.39 10.88
C VAL A 68 5.02 -16.55 11.49
N VAL A 69 4.33 -17.41 12.23
CA VAL A 69 4.85 -18.70 12.69
C VAL A 69 4.17 -19.79 11.87
N VAL A 70 4.93 -20.50 11.05
CA VAL A 70 4.43 -21.68 10.32
C VAL A 70 4.35 -22.83 11.32
N THR A 71 3.16 -23.10 11.86
CA THR A 71 2.90 -24.35 12.58
C THR A 71 2.75 -25.46 11.57
N GLY A 72 3.72 -26.37 11.51
CA GLY A 72 3.59 -27.59 10.71
C GLY A 72 2.57 -28.52 11.35
N ASP A 73 1.37 -28.61 10.79
CA ASP A 73 0.42 -29.65 11.18
C ASP A 73 0.87 -31.01 10.63
N PRO A 74 0.75 -32.10 11.42
CA PRO A 74 1.07 -33.45 10.94
C PRO A 74 0.07 -33.90 9.87
N ALA A 75 0.61 -34.51 8.81
CA ALA A 75 -0.11 -34.92 7.61
C ALA A 75 -1.41 -35.72 7.92
N PRO A 76 -2.55 -35.41 7.28
CA PRO A 76 -3.75 -36.23 7.38
C PRO A 76 -3.57 -37.55 6.60
N ARG A 77 -4.07 -38.63 7.21
CA ARG A 77 -4.09 -39.99 6.66
C ARG A 77 -5.01 -40.06 5.41
N PRO A 78 -4.66 -40.79 4.33
CA PRO A 78 -5.46 -40.75 3.11
C PRO A 78 -6.76 -41.55 3.23
N ALA A 79 -7.87 -40.92 2.82
CA ALA A 79 -9.17 -41.56 2.58
C ALA A 79 -9.28 -42.02 1.10
N PRO A 80 -10.08 -43.05 0.79
CA PRO A 80 -10.16 -43.64 -0.55
C PRO A 80 -10.89 -42.72 -1.55
N PRO A 81 -10.63 -42.89 -2.87
CA PRO A 81 -11.05 -41.94 -3.89
C PRO A 81 -12.55 -42.04 -4.17
N SER A 82 -13.25 -40.90 -4.11
CA SER A 82 -14.60 -40.73 -4.67
C SER A 82 -14.55 -39.78 -5.86
N ALA A 83 -15.47 -40.02 -6.78
CA ALA A 83 -15.40 -39.69 -8.21
C ALA A 83 -15.30 -38.20 -8.56
N SER A 84 -14.68 -37.99 -9.72
CA SER A 84 -14.44 -36.72 -10.41
C SER A 84 -15.70 -35.84 -10.51
N SER A 85 -15.62 -34.65 -9.90
CA SER A 85 -16.23 -33.45 -10.46
C SER A 85 -15.07 -32.58 -10.93
N ALA A 86 -15.18 -31.98 -12.12
CA ALA A 86 -14.19 -31.04 -12.63
C ALA A 86 -14.10 -29.85 -11.67
N ALA A 87 -13.17 -29.92 -10.73
CA ALA A 87 -12.83 -28.82 -9.85
C ALA A 87 -12.32 -27.67 -10.74
N PRO A 88 -12.63 -26.40 -10.41
CA PRO A 88 -11.95 -25.28 -11.04
C PRO A 88 -10.45 -25.55 -10.96
N THR A 89 -9.73 -25.40 -12.06
CA THR A 89 -8.28 -25.57 -12.10
C THR A 89 -7.67 -24.57 -11.12
N VAL A 90 -7.44 -25.01 -9.89
CA VAL A 90 -6.72 -24.22 -8.90
C VAL A 90 -5.33 -24.07 -9.48
N VAL A 91 -5.05 -22.89 -10.02
CA VAL A 91 -3.73 -22.56 -10.53
C VAL A 91 -2.79 -22.69 -9.34
N ASP A 92 -1.87 -23.66 -9.38
CA ASP A 92 -0.86 -23.81 -8.34
C ASP A 92 -0.06 -22.50 -8.19
N ALA A 93 0.06 -21.99 -6.97
CA ALA A 93 0.65 -20.68 -6.70
C ALA A 93 2.10 -20.61 -7.20
N ARG A 94 2.86 -21.69 -7.00
CA ARG A 94 4.25 -21.79 -7.43
C ARG A 94 4.33 -21.84 -8.96
N SER A 95 3.51 -22.64 -9.63
CA SER A 95 3.43 -22.65 -11.09
C SER A 95 3.07 -21.28 -11.67
N PHE A 96 2.11 -20.58 -11.07
CA PHE A 96 1.75 -19.21 -11.48
C PHE A 96 2.95 -18.27 -11.36
N LEU A 97 3.61 -18.24 -10.21
CA LEU A 97 4.76 -17.36 -9.97
C LEU A 97 5.93 -17.66 -10.92
N LEU A 98 6.17 -18.94 -11.25
CA LEU A 98 7.20 -19.30 -12.24
C LEU A 98 6.81 -18.90 -13.67
N ALA A 99 5.53 -18.94 -14.02
CA ALA A 99 5.04 -18.43 -15.29
C ALA A 99 5.16 -16.90 -15.34
N ALA A 100 4.73 -16.21 -14.29
CA ALA A 100 4.90 -14.76 -14.11
C ALA A 100 6.37 -14.33 -14.21
N ALA A 101 7.29 -15.12 -13.64
CA ALA A 101 8.72 -14.89 -13.80
C ALA A 101 9.18 -14.95 -15.27
N THR A 102 8.60 -15.85 -16.06
CA THR A 102 8.92 -15.98 -17.49
C THR A 102 8.35 -14.80 -18.29
N THR A 103 7.13 -14.39 -17.99
CA THR A 103 6.49 -13.19 -18.57
C THR A 103 7.31 -11.94 -18.26
N ALA A 104 7.61 -11.70 -16.98
CA ALA A 104 8.37 -10.54 -16.53
C ALA A 104 9.75 -10.44 -17.18
N LYS A 105 10.41 -11.57 -17.47
CA LYS A 105 11.73 -11.59 -18.11
C LYS A 105 11.71 -11.11 -19.56
N ARG A 106 10.57 -11.22 -20.25
CA ARG A 106 10.41 -10.88 -21.67
C ARG A 106 10.01 -9.43 -21.90
N GLU A 107 9.60 -8.73 -20.84
CA GLU A 107 9.22 -7.32 -20.95
C GLU A 107 10.41 -6.44 -21.36
N PRO A 108 10.15 -5.38 -22.14
CA PRO A 108 11.18 -4.45 -22.55
C PRO A 108 11.79 -3.74 -21.34
N ALA A 109 13.11 -3.53 -21.38
CA ALA A 109 13.77 -2.71 -20.39
C ALA A 109 13.50 -1.24 -20.70
N GLU A 110 12.55 -0.65 -19.99
CA GLU A 110 12.17 0.74 -20.19
C GLU A 110 12.95 1.71 -19.30
N SER A 111 12.87 2.99 -19.65
CA SER A 111 13.42 4.09 -18.86
C SER A 111 12.67 5.36 -19.19
N GLY A 112 12.60 6.26 -18.21
CA GLY A 112 12.06 7.60 -18.39
C GLY A 112 12.54 8.51 -17.27
N ARG A 113 12.20 9.79 -17.39
CA ARG A 113 12.56 10.81 -16.41
C ARG A 113 11.80 10.68 -15.09
N TYR A 114 10.58 10.16 -15.15
CA TYR A 114 9.67 9.94 -14.02
C TYR A 114 9.19 8.50 -13.99
N TRP A 115 9.00 7.97 -12.78
CA TRP A 115 8.23 6.76 -12.53
C TRP A 115 6.82 7.17 -12.10
N TYR A 116 5.84 6.85 -12.93
CA TYR A 116 4.43 7.07 -12.68
C TYR A 116 3.82 5.89 -11.91
N LEU A 117 2.96 6.21 -10.94
CA LEU A 117 2.16 5.23 -10.20
C LEU A 117 0.78 5.82 -9.89
N ASN A 118 -0.27 5.06 -10.18
CA ASN A 118 -1.67 5.40 -9.92
C ASN A 118 -2.32 4.32 -9.07
N GLU A 119 -2.73 4.70 -7.87
CA GLU A 119 -3.26 3.80 -6.86
C GLU A 119 -4.60 4.31 -6.36
N ARG A 120 -5.57 3.40 -6.23
CA ARG A 120 -6.79 3.62 -5.47
C ARG A 120 -6.68 2.87 -4.15
N THR A 121 -6.56 3.62 -3.07
CA THR A 121 -6.46 3.08 -1.71
C THR A 121 -7.84 3.10 -1.07
N LEU A 122 -8.21 2.02 -0.39
CA LEU A 122 -9.28 1.92 0.58
C LEU A 122 -8.63 1.54 1.91
N GLN A 123 -8.88 2.30 2.97
CA GLN A 123 -8.31 2.04 4.29
C GLN A 123 -9.40 2.12 5.37
N LYS A 124 -9.27 1.28 6.40
CA LYS A 124 -10.09 1.43 7.61
C LYS A 124 -9.68 2.71 8.34
N VAL A 125 -10.68 3.49 8.75
CA VAL A 125 -10.46 4.68 9.57
C VAL A 125 -10.44 4.25 11.03
N HIS A 126 -9.25 4.27 11.65
CA HIS A 126 -9.08 3.87 13.06
C HIS A 126 -9.41 5.02 14.02
N VAL A 127 -9.00 6.24 13.68
CA VAL A 127 -9.21 7.44 14.50
C VAL A 127 -9.65 8.60 13.61
N ALA A 128 -10.58 9.43 14.12
CA ALA A 128 -11.01 10.62 13.40
C ALA A 128 -9.82 11.57 13.21
N PRO A 129 -9.56 12.09 12.00
CA PRO A 129 -8.36 12.88 11.77
C PRO A 129 -8.24 14.14 12.64
N GLY A 130 -9.37 14.79 12.97
CA GLY A 130 -9.37 15.92 13.88
C GLY A 130 -8.89 15.55 15.29
N GLU A 131 -9.36 14.42 15.82
CA GLU A 131 -8.97 13.90 17.14
C GLU A 131 -7.51 13.48 17.16
N TYR A 132 -7.06 12.76 16.12
CA TYR A 132 -5.65 12.39 15.96
C TYR A 132 -4.74 13.62 15.94
N MET A 133 -5.09 14.65 15.15
CA MET A 133 -4.27 15.86 15.05
C MET A 133 -4.26 16.68 16.34
N ALA A 134 -5.38 16.73 17.07
CA ALA A 134 -5.45 17.37 18.37
C ALA A 134 -4.55 16.65 19.39
N GLY A 135 -4.66 15.32 19.48
CA GLY A 135 -3.83 14.49 20.36
C GLY A 135 -2.34 14.59 20.02
N LEU A 136 -1.99 14.52 18.73
CA LEU A 136 -0.60 14.65 18.27
C LEU A 136 -0.02 16.03 18.63
N LYS A 137 -0.80 17.10 18.46
CA LYS A 137 -0.37 18.46 18.83
C LYS A 137 -0.09 18.57 20.32
N GLU A 138 -0.92 17.99 21.15
CA GLU A 138 -0.72 17.97 22.60
C GLU A 138 0.55 17.18 22.97
N LEU A 139 0.69 15.97 22.42
CA LEU A 139 1.86 15.12 22.60
C LEU A 139 3.15 15.85 22.21
N SER A 140 3.18 16.49 21.03
CA SER A 140 4.34 17.25 20.56
C SER A 140 4.66 18.41 21.47
N ALA A 141 3.67 19.17 21.96
CA ALA A 141 3.89 20.26 22.89
C ALA A 141 4.49 19.78 24.23
N ARG A 142 4.05 18.63 24.74
CA ARG A 142 4.64 18.01 25.94
C ARG A 142 6.08 17.57 25.70
N PHE A 143 6.36 16.93 24.56
CA PHE A 143 7.70 16.48 24.21
C PHE A 143 8.67 17.67 24.03
N GLU A 144 8.26 18.74 23.34
CA GLU A 144 9.07 19.96 23.19
C GLU A 144 9.42 20.61 24.54
N LYS A 145 8.52 20.51 25.54
CA LYS A 145 8.81 20.98 26.90
C LYS A 145 9.86 20.10 27.57
N LYS A 146 9.70 18.77 27.53
CA LYS A 146 10.69 17.81 28.05
C LYS A 146 12.07 18.01 27.40
N GLU A 147 12.12 18.20 26.08
CA GLU A 147 13.37 18.43 25.34
C GLU A 147 14.13 19.67 25.83
N LYS A 148 13.42 20.75 26.17
CA LYS A 148 14.03 21.97 26.72
C LYS A 148 14.54 21.77 28.15
N GLU A 149 13.81 21.02 28.97
CA GLU A 149 14.17 20.73 30.36
C GLU A 149 15.36 19.76 30.48
N LEU A 150 15.42 18.76 29.60
CA LEU A 150 16.44 17.71 29.58
C LEU A 150 17.67 18.08 28.73
N LYS A 151 17.84 19.36 28.39
CA LYS A 151 18.91 19.81 27.51
C LYS A 151 20.29 19.48 28.11
N GLY A 152 21.02 18.57 27.47
CA GLY A 152 22.34 18.11 27.90
C GLY A 152 22.34 16.75 28.61
N ASP A 153 21.17 16.19 28.89
CA ASP A 153 21.00 14.83 29.41
C ASP A 153 20.46 13.92 28.30
N GLN A 154 21.38 13.34 27.52
CA GLN A 154 21.03 12.59 26.32
C GLN A 154 20.24 11.30 26.65
N GLU A 155 20.59 10.62 27.73
CA GLU A 155 19.92 9.37 28.13
C GLU A 155 18.44 9.60 28.44
N ARG A 156 18.13 10.63 29.23
CA ARG A 156 16.75 10.98 29.52
C ARG A 156 16.00 11.51 28.31
N LEU A 157 16.69 12.17 27.38
CA LEU A 157 16.07 12.64 26.14
C LEU A 157 15.67 11.49 25.22
N GLU A 158 16.49 10.45 25.09
CA GLU A 158 16.13 9.25 24.32
C GLU A 158 14.95 8.52 24.98
N ALA A 159 14.94 8.34 26.30
CA ALA A 159 13.80 7.75 27.01
C ALA A 159 12.50 8.55 26.79
N ALA A 160 12.58 9.88 26.81
CA ALA A 160 11.43 10.74 26.52
C ALA A 160 10.96 10.63 25.06
N ARG A 161 11.88 10.36 24.12
CA ARG A 161 11.55 10.13 22.71
C ARG A 161 10.83 8.79 22.52
N GLU A 162 11.34 7.72 23.12
CA GLU A 162 10.69 6.40 23.11
C GLU A 162 9.29 6.47 23.73
N GLU A 163 9.12 7.19 24.83
CA GLU A 163 7.81 7.43 25.45
C GLU A 163 6.87 8.18 24.50
N PHE A 164 7.34 9.26 23.87
CA PHE A 164 6.55 10.01 22.89
C PHE A 164 6.13 9.13 21.70
N GLU A 165 7.05 8.32 21.16
CA GLU A 165 6.77 7.40 20.05
C GLU A 165 5.74 6.33 20.45
N ARG A 166 5.84 5.80 21.67
CA ARG A 166 4.84 4.87 22.24
C ARG A 166 3.46 5.51 22.34
N GLU A 167 3.36 6.72 22.91
CA GLU A 167 2.08 7.44 23.07
C GLU A 167 1.47 7.78 21.70
N VAL A 168 2.28 8.18 20.72
CA VAL A 168 1.82 8.38 19.33
C VAL A 168 1.32 7.06 18.73
N GLY A 169 2.00 5.95 19.00
CA GLY A 169 1.56 4.61 18.59
C GLY A 169 0.22 4.20 19.20
N GLU A 170 0.01 4.51 20.48
CA GLU A 170 -1.28 4.30 21.17
C GLU A 170 -2.39 5.16 20.56
N LEU A 171 -2.12 6.43 20.25
CA LEU A 171 -3.07 7.33 19.60
C LEU A 171 -3.51 6.80 18.21
N LYS A 172 -2.58 6.23 17.44
CA LYS A 172 -2.89 5.63 16.12
C LYS A 172 -3.74 4.37 16.19
N ARG A 173 -3.63 3.62 17.30
CA ARG A 173 -4.36 2.36 17.55
C ARG A 173 -5.71 2.56 18.23
N GLN A 174 -6.10 3.81 18.51
CA GLN A 174 -7.46 4.09 18.93
C GLN A 174 -8.42 3.62 17.83
N GLU A 175 -9.58 3.14 18.24
CA GLU A 175 -10.60 2.59 17.35
C GLU A 175 -11.87 3.42 17.47
N LEU A 176 -12.48 3.71 16.33
CA LEU A 176 -13.80 4.31 16.28
C LEU A 176 -14.84 3.32 16.83
N PRO A 177 -15.93 3.81 17.46
CA PRO A 177 -17.02 2.96 17.93
C PRO A 177 -17.89 2.38 16.80
N TYR A 178 -17.46 2.55 15.54
CA TYR A 178 -18.11 2.08 14.32
C TYR A 178 -17.03 1.80 13.27
N THR A 179 -17.33 0.92 12.32
CA THR A 179 -16.43 0.62 11.20
C THR A 179 -16.69 1.57 10.04
N ALA A 180 -15.68 2.38 9.71
CA ALA A 180 -15.69 3.23 8.53
C ALA A 180 -14.44 3.03 7.69
N PHE A 181 -14.58 3.27 6.38
CA PHE A 181 -13.51 3.22 5.40
C PHE A 181 -13.45 4.52 4.62
N ALA A 182 -12.24 4.93 4.29
CA ALA A 182 -11.98 6.02 3.38
C ALA A 182 -11.26 5.48 2.15
N ALA A 183 -11.71 5.88 0.97
CA ALA A 183 -11.05 5.56 -0.29
C ALA A 183 -10.65 6.82 -1.05
N ASP A 184 -9.46 6.84 -1.63
CA ASP A 184 -8.99 7.90 -2.50
C ASP A 184 -7.98 7.40 -3.54
N THR A 185 -7.91 8.12 -4.66
CA THR A 185 -6.91 7.91 -5.71
C THR A 185 -5.74 8.87 -5.54
N THR A 186 -4.54 8.28 -5.60
CA THR A 186 -3.26 8.97 -5.65
C THR A 186 -2.58 8.69 -6.98
N GLU A 187 -2.22 9.75 -7.71
CA GLU A 187 -1.30 9.68 -8.83
C GLU A 187 0.03 10.31 -8.43
N SER A 188 1.14 9.65 -8.73
CA SER A 188 2.47 10.14 -8.42
C SER A 188 3.40 10.05 -9.62
N TRP A 189 4.22 11.08 -9.79
CA TRP A 189 5.32 11.17 -10.73
C TRP A 189 6.60 11.34 -9.90
N ARG A 190 7.30 10.24 -9.70
CA ARG A 190 8.50 10.19 -8.87
C ARG A 190 9.72 10.40 -9.76
N ALA A 191 10.46 11.46 -9.50
CA ALA A 191 11.62 11.80 -10.32
C ALA A 191 12.73 10.77 -10.17
N MET A 192 13.27 10.28 -11.29
CA MET A 192 14.31 9.26 -11.29
C MET A 192 15.69 9.82 -10.97
N ARG A 193 15.87 11.15 -11.04
CA ARG A 193 17.13 11.83 -10.77
C ARG A 193 17.08 12.63 -9.47
N PRO A 194 18.16 12.62 -8.67
CA PRO A 194 18.25 13.45 -7.47
C PRO A 194 18.04 14.93 -7.78
N GLY A 195 17.31 15.63 -6.92
CA GLY A 195 17.08 17.07 -7.02
C GLY A 195 16.00 17.50 -8.02
N GLU A 196 15.46 16.58 -8.82
CA GLU A 196 14.32 16.86 -9.68
C GLU A 196 12.99 16.79 -8.90
N THR A 197 12.04 17.65 -9.29
CA THR A 197 10.74 17.74 -8.63
C THR A 197 9.87 16.53 -8.95
N SER A 198 9.44 15.82 -7.90
CA SER A 198 8.36 14.85 -7.95
C SER A 198 7.03 15.55 -7.69
N ARG A 199 5.93 14.97 -8.18
CA ARG A 199 4.57 15.45 -7.91
C ARG A 199 3.69 14.29 -7.48
N SER A 200 2.80 14.55 -6.53
CA SER A 200 1.67 13.67 -6.22
C SER A 200 0.37 14.44 -6.26
N VAL A 201 -0.70 13.83 -6.74
CA VAL A 201 -2.06 14.38 -6.73
C VAL A 201 -2.92 13.38 -5.98
N ARG A 202 -3.43 13.79 -4.81
CA ARG A 202 -4.15 12.93 -3.85
C ARG A 202 -5.55 13.45 -3.58
N GLY A 203 -6.40 12.58 -3.03
CA GLY A 203 -7.76 12.95 -2.65
C GLY A 203 -8.65 13.34 -3.83
N GLN A 204 -8.37 12.82 -5.03
CA GLN A 204 -9.08 13.19 -6.25
C GLN A 204 -10.57 12.80 -6.20
N ASP A 205 -10.88 11.69 -5.55
CA ASP A 205 -12.19 11.03 -5.54
C ASP A 205 -12.51 10.43 -4.17
N VAL A 206 -12.22 11.20 -3.10
CA VAL A 206 -12.44 10.79 -1.71
C VAL A 206 -13.87 10.26 -1.52
N LYS A 207 -13.99 9.02 -1.04
CA LYS A 207 -15.26 8.38 -0.72
C LYS A 207 -15.19 7.74 0.66
N VAL A 208 -16.14 8.07 1.51
CA VAL A 208 -16.35 7.41 2.81
C VAL A 208 -17.45 6.38 2.67
N THR A 209 -17.23 5.19 3.24
CA THR A 209 -18.20 4.09 3.31
C THR A 209 -18.16 3.47 4.70
N PHE A 210 -19.24 2.80 5.11
CA PHE A 210 -19.35 2.17 6.42
C PHE A 210 -19.42 0.65 6.28
N GLY A 211 -18.99 -0.08 7.33
CA GLY A 211 -19.04 -1.54 7.35
C GLY A 211 -20.46 -2.10 7.30
N SER A 212 -21.42 -1.35 7.82
CA SER A 212 -22.84 -1.70 7.89
C SER A 212 -23.72 -0.45 7.97
N ALA A 213 -25.05 -0.63 7.89
CA ALA A 213 -26.00 0.45 8.11
C ALA A 213 -25.99 0.91 9.59
N GLU A 214 -25.72 -0.03 10.51
CA GLU A 214 -25.59 0.20 11.93
C GLU A 214 -24.36 1.07 12.25
N ASP A 215 -23.22 0.80 11.59
CA ASP A 215 -22.01 1.63 11.70
C ASP A 215 -22.26 3.07 11.25
N GLU A 216 -22.98 3.23 10.14
CA GLU A 216 -23.34 4.57 9.63
C GLU A 216 -24.29 5.29 10.60
N ALA A 217 -25.25 4.58 11.19
CA ALA A 217 -26.14 5.14 12.21
C ALA A 217 -25.37 5.53 13.48
N ALA A 218 -24.41 4.72 13.92
CA ALA A 218 -23.54 5.03 15.07
C ALA A 218 -22.65 6.25 14.79
N TRP A 219 -22.09 6.38 13.58
CA TRP A 219 -21.36 7.58 13.15
C TRP A 219 -22.23 8.84 13.18
N ARG A 220 -23.48 8.75 12.69
CA ARG A 220 -24.45 9.87 12.78
C ARG A 220 -24.78 10.22 14.24
N ALA A 221 -24.99 9.21 15.09
CA ALA A 221 -25.25 9.41 16.52
C ALA A 221 -24.05 10.05 17.25
N ALA A 222 -22.82 9.79 16.81
CA ALA A 222 -21.60 10.42 17.28
C ALA A 222 -21.39 11.86 16.77
N GLY A 223 -22.37 12.44 16.06
CA GLY A 223 -22.30 13.81 15.55
C GLY A 223 -21.64 13.94 14.17
N SER A 224 -21.50 12.84 13.43
CA SER A 224 -20.93 12.81 12.07
C SER A 224 -19.56 13.48 11.97
N PRO A 225 -18.57 13.10 12.81
CA PRO A 225 -17.23 13.66 12.71
C PRO A 225 -16.62 13.43 11.32
N GLU A 226 -15.77 14.36 10.88
CA GLU A 226 -15.03 14.20 9.63
C GLU A 226 -14.09 12.98 9.72
N LEU A 227 -14.16 12.10 8.71
CA LEU A 227 -13.39 10.85 8.68
C LEU A 227 -12.20 10.90 7.71
N VAL A 228 -12.03 12.00 6.98
CA VAL A 228 -10.92 12.21 6.04
C VAL A 228 -10.40 13.63 6.21
N GLN A 229 -9.07 13.81 6.20
CA GLN A 229 -8.51 15.16 6.25
C GLN A 229 -8.84 15.92 4.96
N PRO A 230 -9.31 17.17 5.08
CA PRO A 230 -9.41 18.05 3.93
C PRO A 230 -8.01 18.42 3.41
N GLY A 231 -7.83 18.40 2.09
CA GLY A 231 -6.54 18.75 1.48
C GLY A 231 -6.18 17.95 0.22
N ALA A 232 -7.18 17.70 -0.64
CA ALA A 232 -6.94 17.16 -1.97
C ALA A 232 -6.22 18.21 -2.83
N GLY A 233 -5.13 17.81 -3.48
CA GLY A 233 -4.39 18.73 -4.34
C GLY A 233 -3.00 18.24 -4.73
N PRO A 234 -2.41 18.86 -5.75
CA PRO A 234 -1.03 18.59 -6.15
C PRO A 234 -0.08 18.96 -5.01
N ARG A 235 0.85 18.06 -4.70
CA ARG A 235 2.00 18.33 -3.85
C ARG A 235 3.27 18.07 -4.63
N ASP A 236 4.09 19.10 -4.70
CA ASP A 236 5.44 19.02 -5.25
C ASP A 236 6.42 18.83 -4.11
N ASP A 237 7.33 17.89 -4.26
CA ASP A 237 8.50 17.80 -3.41
C ASP A 237 9.72 17.30 -4.21
N ALA A 238 10.90 17.70 -3.77
CA ALA A 238 12.18 17.22 -4.30
C ALA A 238 12.92 16.40 -3.25
N THR A 239 12.21 15.92 -2.22
CA THR A 239 12.79 15.20 -1.11
C THR A 239 13.11 13.77 -1.54
N PRO A 240 14.36 13.31 -1.41
CA PRO A 240 14.67 11.91 -1.64
C PRO A 240 13.86 11.05 -0.66
N ARG A 241 12.94 10.25 -1.19
CA ARG A 241 12.14 9.30 -0.40
C ARG A 241 12.71 7.91 -0.60
N VAL A 242 12.80 7.18 0.50
CA VAL A 242 13.06 5.74 0.46
C VAL A 242 11.89 5.05 -0.23
N LEU A 243 12.17 3.97 -0.95
CA LEU A 243 11.14 3.17 -1.59
C LEU A 243 10.28 2.46 -0.53
N SER A 244 10.92 2.03 0.55
CA SER A 244 10.34 1.14 1.57
C SER A 244 10.82 1.58 2.95
N ILE A 245 9.89 1.68 3.90
CA ILE A 245 10.20 2.07 5.29
C ILE A 245 11.10 1.01 5.95
N ASP A 246 10.81 -0.27 5.70
CA ASP A 246 11.58 -1.39 6.24
C ASP A 246 12.96 -1.53 5.61
N ASN A 247 13.14 -0.94 4.44
CA ASN A 247 14.38 -1.00 3.68
C ASN A 247 14.85 0.42 3.33
N PRO A 248 15.29 1.22 4.31
CA PRO A 248 15.64 2.64 4.09
C PRO A 248 16.83 2.82 3.14
N SER A 249 17.59 1.74 2.89
CA SER A 249 18.67 1.74 1.89
C SER A 249 18.18 1.60 0.43
N LEU A 250 16.92 1.20 0.20
CA LEU A 250 16.33 1.12 -1.13
C LEU A 250 15.68 2.45 -1.50
N THR A 251 16.04 2.98 -2.66
CA THR A 251 15.54 4.26 -3.21
C THR A 251 15.14 4.07 -4.67
N LEU A 252 14.36 4.99 -5.23
CA LEU A 252 14.05 4.96 -6.67
C LEU A 252 15.31 4.98 -7.56
N GLN A 253 16.39 5.59 -7.07
CA GLN A 253 17.64 5.72 -7.81
C GLN A 253 18.41 4.40 -7.87
N ASN A 254 18.43 3.63 -6.79
CA ASN A 254 19.23 2.39 -6.72
C ASN A 254 18.41 1.10 -6.88
N VAL A 255 17.08 1.14 -6.81
CA VAL A 255 16.24 -0.07 -6.90
C VAL A 255 16.46 -0.81 -8.23
N ARG A 256 16.83 -0.07 -9.29
CA ARG A 256 17.19 -0.65 -10.59
C ARG A 256 18.42 -1.53 -10.52
N GLU A 257 19.35 -1.25 -9.60
CA GLU A 257 20.63 -1.95 -9.41
C GLU A 257 20.47 -3.30 -8.71
N LEU A 258 19.27 -3.63 -8.23
CA LEU A 258 19.00 -4.92 -7.62
C LEU A 258 19.36 -6.07 -8.57
N PRO A 259 19.89 -7.19 -8.04
CA PRO A 259 20.31 -8.32 -8.86
C PRO A 259 19.19 -8.88 -9.72
N THR A 260 19.55 -9.39 -10.90
CA THR A 260 18.61 -9.99 -11.86
C THR A 260 18.60 -11.52 -11.81
N SER A 261 19.45 -12.13 -10.99
CA SER A 261 19.44 -13.58 -10.76
C SER A 261 18.70 -13.90 -9.47
N LYS A 262 18.01 -15.05 -9.46
CA LYS A 262 17.26 -15.55 -8.29
C LYS A 262 18.12 -15.59 -7.03
N ASP A 263 19.28 -16.23 -7.10
CA ASP A 263 20.12 -16.47 -5.93
C ASP A 263 20.79 -15.20 -5.38
N GLU A 264 21.19 -14.28 -6.26
CA GLU A 264 21.73 -12.99 -5.81
C GLU A 264 20.63 -12.12 -5.20
N LEU A 265 19.45 -12.08 -5.83
CA LEU A 265 18.32 -11.30 -5.29
C LEU A 265 17.87 -11.87 -3.95
N ARG A 266 17.75 -13.20 -3.82
CA ARG A 266 17.44 -13.87 -2.55
C ARG A 266 18.43 -13.49 -1.45
N ARG A 267 19.75 -13.56 -1.73
CA ARG A 267 20.77 -13.15 -0.76
C ARG A 267 20.63 -11.68 -0.39
N ARG A 268 20.37 -10.81 -1.37
CA ARG A 268 20.17 -9.38 -1.13
C ARG A 268 18.95 -9.11 -0.24
N LEU A 269 17.82 -9.78 -0.48
CA LEU A 269 16.62 -9.67 0.35
C LEU A 269 16.85 -10.22 1.76
N ASP A 270 17.60 -11.30 1.91
CA ASP A 270 17.98 -11.86 3.21
C ASP A 270 18.87 -10.88 4.02
N GLU A 271 19.80 -10.19 3.36
CA GLU A 271 20.62 -9.15 3.99
C GLU A 271 19.78 -7.93 4.41
N LEU A 272 18.83 -7.52 3.59
CA LEU A 272 17.93 -6.41 3.88
C LEU A 272 17.01 -6.76 5.05
N TRP A 273 16.42 -7.96 5.07
CA TRP A 273 15.61 -8.45 6.19
C TRP A 273 16.38 -8.40 7.51
N LYS A 274 17.62 -8.91 7.55
CA LYS A 274 18.46 -8.89 8.76
C LYS A 274 18.79 -7.49 9.29
N ARG A 275 18.68 -6.46 8.44
CA ARG A 275 18.91 -5.06 8.80
C ARG A 275 17.62 -4.27 8.98
N SER A 276 16.47 -4.89 8.72
CA SER A 276 15.18 -4.21 8.83
C SER A 276 14.91 -3.87 10.29
N PRO A 277 14.51 -2.62 10.59
CA PRO A 277 14.18 -2.20 11.96
C PRO A 277 13.00 -2.98 12.55
N ASN A 278 12.15 -3.58 11.69
CA ASN A 278 10.95 -4.33 12.08
C ASN A 278 11.14 -5.86 11.98
N SER A 279 12.37 -6.34 11.73
CA SER A 279 12.66 -7.76 11.51
C SER A 279 12.39 -8.67 12.71
N ALA A 280 12.36 -8.11 13.92
CA ALA A 280 12.00 -8.82 15.14
C ALA A 280 10.49 -9.12 15.24
N ASP A 281 9.65 -8.26 14.66
CA ASP A 281 8.20 -8.33 14.79
C ASP A 281 7.55 -9.04 13.60
N VAL A 282 8.14 -8.91 12.41
CA VAL A 282 7.63 -9.51 11.17
C VAL A 282 8.50 -10.69 10.75
N GLY A 283 7.90 -11.88 10.76
CA GLY A 283 8.56 -13.09 10.26
C GLY A 283 8.99 -12.95 8.80
N LYS A 284 10.01 -13.71 8.36
CA LYS A 284 10.59 -13.60 7.00
C LYS A 284 9.55 -13.60 5.87
N ALA A 285 8.51 -14.43 5.99
CA ALA A 285 7.43 -14.49 5.01
C ALA A 285 6.65 -13.16 4.91
N GLY A 286 6.28 -12.55 6.03
CA GLY A 286 5.61 -11.25 6.06
C GLY A 286 6.51 -10.13 5.51
N TYR A 287 7.80 -10.14 5.86
CA TYR A 287 8.78 -9.20 5.31
C TYR A 287 8.90 -9.31 3.78
N LEU A 288 9.01 -10.54 3.25
CA LEU A 288 9.12 -10.77 1.81
C LEU A 288 7.85 -10.39 1.07
N TRP A 289 6.70 -10.51 1.71
CA TRP A 289 5.44 -10.08 1.15
C TRP A 289 5.38 -8.55 1.00
N GLN A 290 5.63 -7.82 2.09
CA GLN A 290 5.65 -6.35 2.10
C GLN A 290 6.70 -5.80 1.12
N THR A 291 7.93 -6.31 1.22
CA THR A 291 9.01 -5.91 0.30
C THR A 291 8.69 -6.32 -1.15
N GLY A 292 7.96 -7.42 -1.34
CA GLY A 292 7.47 -7.85 -2.65
C GLY A 292 6.57 -6.80 -3.30
N VAL A 293 5.59 -6.26 -2.56
CA VAL A 293 4.70 -5.17 -3.03
C VAL A 293 5.51 -3.92 -3.39
N ASP A 294 6.43 -3.51 -2.50
CA ASP A 294 7.29 -2.35 -2.72
C ASP A 294 8.09 -2.49 -4.03
N LEU A 295 8.64 -3.68 -4.30
CA LEU A 295 9.44 -3.94 -5.49
C LEU A 295 8.58 -4.11 -6.75
N MET A 296 7.40 -4.71 -6.66
CA MET A 296 6.48 -4.88 -7.80
C MET A 296 5.90 -3.56 -8.31
N THR A 297 5.79 -2.55 -7.44
CA THR A 297 5.32 -1.19 -7.78
C THR A 297 6.48 -0.20 -8.02
N ALA A 298 7.72 -0.68 -7.97
CA ALA A 298 8.93 0.08 -8.22
C ALA A 298 9.44 -0.08 -9.66
N PRO A 299 10.28 0.85 -10.16
CA PRO A 299 10.91 0.75 -11.47
C PRO A 299 12.05 -0.29 -11.50
N ILE A 300 11.82 -1.52 -11.06
CA ILE A 300 12.84 -2.59 -11.11
C ILE A 300 13.05 -3.08 -12.54
N ARG A 301 14.23 -3.67 -12.81
CA ARG A 301 14.50 -4.24 -14.13
C ARG A 301 13.61 -5.48 -14.38
N PRO A 302 13.24 -5.77 -15.64
CA PRO A 302 12.50 -6.99 -16.00
C PRO A 302 13.14 -8.28 -15.42
N GLY A 303 14.48 -8.36 -15.46
CA GLY A 303 15.22 -9.47 -14.86
C GLY A 303 15.12 -9.53 -13.33
N THR A 304 15.09 -8.39 -12.63
CA THR A 304 14.89 -8.32 -11.18
C THR A 304 13.46 -8.75 -10.82
N ARG A 305 12.45 -8.31 -11.57
CA ARG A 305 11.05 -8.73 -11.34
C ARG A 305 10.87 -10.23 -11.58
N SER A 306 11.50 -10.77 -12.62
CA SER A 306 11.56 -12.21 -12.86
C SER A 306 12.21 -12.97 -11.70
N ALA A 307 13.35 -12.50 -11.21
CA ALA A 307 14.00 -13.07 -10.04
C ALA A 307 13.13 -12.98 -8.77
N LEU A 308 12.41 -11.86 -8.57
CA LEU A 308 11.50 -11.68 -7.43
C LEU A 308 10.38 -12.73 -7.46
N TYR A 309 9.75 -12.95 -8.61
CA TYR A 309 8.75 -14.00 -8.77
C TYR A 309 9.32 -15.40 -8.47
N GLN A 310 10.55 -15.68 -8.89
CA GLN A 310 11.20 -16.96 -8.57
C GLN A 310 11.52 -17.11 -7.08
N VAL A 311 11.86 -16.02 -6.38
CA VAL A 311 12.09 -16.02 -4.92
C VAL A 311 10.78 -16.24 -4.16
N LEU A 312 9.69 -15.60 -4.61
CA LEU A 312 8.35 -15.81 -4.05
C LEU A 312 7.86 -17.24 -4.29
N ALA A 313 8.13 -17.82 -5.47
CA ALA A 313 7.74 -19.19 -5.82
C ALA A 313 8.37 -20.27 -4.93
N ASP A 314 9.48 -19.96 -4.25
CA ASP A 314 10.15 -20.85 -3.30
C ASP A 314 9.64 -20.66 -1.85
N GLN A 315 8.80 -19.65 -1.58
CA GLN A 315 8.28 -19.45 -0.24
C GLN A 315 7.19 -20.46 0.08
N PRO A 316 7.26 -21.14 1.25
CA PRO A 316 6.15 -21.96 1.72
C PRO A 316 4.97 -21.09 2.15
N GLY A 317 3.76 -21.65 2.13
CA GLY A 317 2.56 -21.01 2.70
C GLY A 317 1.82 -20.05 1.78
N ILE A 318 2.27 -19.86 0.53
CA ILE A 318 1.50 -19.09 -0.47
C ILE A 318 0.39 -19.99 -1.02
N ALA A 319 -0.86 -19.58 -0.79
CA ALA A 319 -2.03 -20.23 -1.33
C ALA A 319 -2.55 -19.47 -2.55
N SER A 320 -2.92 -20.20 -3.61
CA SER A 320 -3.70 -19.63 -4.70
C SER A 320 -5.18 -19.63 -4.33
N LYS A 321 -5.85 -18.51 -4.62
CA LYS A 321 -7.31 -18.36 -4.49
C LYS A 321 -8.02 -18.41 -5.84
N GLY A 322 -7.27 -18.72 -6.91
CA GLY A 322 -7.80 -18.75 -8.27
C GLY A 322 -8.05 -17.37 -8.85
N GLU A 323 -8.93 -17.32 -9.86
CA GLU A 323 -9.33 -16.07 -10.50
C GLU A 323 -10.28 -15.26 -9.62
N VAL A 324 -9.99 -13.97 -9.48
CA VAL A 324 -10.81 -13.00 -8.74
C VAL A 324 -10.97 -11.73 -9.56
N LYS A 325 -11.93 -10.89 -9.14
CA LYS A 325 -12.01 -9.49 -9.57
C LYS A 325 -11.33 -8.60 -8.55
N ASP A 326 -10.47 -7.69 -9.01
CA ASP A 326 -9.94 -6.62 -8.16
C ASP A 326 -10.99 -5.50 -7.92
N ALA A 327 -10.66 -4.50 -7.12
CA ALA A 327 -11.55 -3.37 -6.84
C ALA A 327 -11.84 -2.46 -8.05
N LEU A 328 -11.16 -2.68 -9.19
CA LEU A 328 -11.40 -2.00 -10.46
C LEU A 328 -12.13 -2.89 -11.47
N GLY A 329 -12.58 -4.10 -11.07
CA GLY A 329 -13.32 -5.02 -11.92
C GLY A 329 -12.46 -5.83 -12.92
N ARG A 330 -11.13 -5.71 -12.84
CA ARG A 330 -10.19 -6.48 -13.67
C ARG A 330 -10.11 -7.91 -13.15
N THR A 331 -10.07 -8.89 -14.06
CA THR A 331 -9.83 -10.30 -13.68
C THR A 331 -8.35 -10.51 -13.43
N GLY A 332 -7.99 -11.10 -12.30
CA GLY A 332 -6.62 -11.46 -11.97
C GLY A 332 -6.52 -12.75 -11.15
N VAL A 333 -5.31 -13.27 -10.97
CA VAL A 333 -5.03 -14.44 -10.13
C VAL A 333 -4.65 -13.96 -8.74
N ALA A 334 -5.41 -14.41 -7.72
CA ALA A 334 -5.14 -14.07 -6.34
C ALA A 334 -4.21 -15.08 -5.67
N LEU A 335 -3.14 -14.58 -5.05
CA LEU A 335 -2.29 -15.33 -4.13
C LEU A 335 -2.42 -14.73 -2.73
N SER A 336 -2.38 -15.55 -1.70
CA SER A 336 -2.49 -15.09 -0.31
C SER A 336 -1.54 -15.79 0.63
N VAL A 337 -1.17 -15.11 1.70
CA VAL A 337 -0.48 -15.67 2.87
C VAL A 337 -1.21 -15.23 4.13
N SER A 338 -1.38 -16.15 5.07
CA SER A 338 -1.95 -15.89 6.39
C SER A 338 -0.83 -15.80 7.41
N THR A 339 -0.92 -14.84 8.33
CA THR A 339 0.01 -14.71 9.46
C THR A 339 -0.49 -15.50 10.66
N ALA A 340 0.38 -15.75 11.66
CA ALA A 340 -0.02 -16.57 12.81
C ALA A 340 -1.02 -15.85 13.73
N ASP A 341 -1.02 -14.52 13.71
CA ASP A 341 -1.99 -13.65 14.41
C ASP A 341 -3.31 -13.48 13.64
N GLY A 342 -3.45 -14.09 12.46
CA GLY A 342 -4.72 -14.20 11.73
C GLY A 342 -4.98 -13.09 10.71
N ALA A 343 -3.97 -12.30 10.36
CA ALA A 343 -4.06 -11.37 9.23
C ALA A 343 -3.83 -12.12 7.91
N ASP A 344 -4.73 -11.94 6.97
CA ASP A 344 -4.65 -12.44 5.61
C ASP A 344 -4.14 -11.34 4.69
N PHE A 345 -3.02 -11.60 4.04
CA PHE A 345 -2.47 -10.75 3.00
C PHE A 345 -2.78 -11.37 1.64
N ARG A 346 -3.25 -10.55 0.70
CA ARG A 346 -3.58 -11.01 -0.66
C ARG A 346 -2.97 -10.09 -1.71
N LEU A 347 -2.43 -10.68 -2.78
CA LEU A 347 -2.00 -10.01 -4.00
C LEU A 347 -2.83 -10.55 -5.17
N VAL A 348 -3.26 -9.68 -6.06
CA VAL A 348 -3.96 -10.03 -7.29
C VAL A 348 -3.07 -9.63 -8.46
N PHE A 349 -2.81 -10.56 -9.36
CA PHE A 349 -1.92 -10.36 -10.50
C PHE A 349 -2.67 -10.46 -11.83
N ASP A 350 -2.25 -9.68 -12.80
CA ASP A 350 -2.66 -9.89 -14.19
C ASP A 350 -1.98 -11.15 -14.73
N PRO A 351 -2.73 -12.17 -15.21
CA PRO A 351 -2.13 -13.40 -15.68
C PRO A 351 -1.39 -13.26 -17.02
N GLY A 352 -1.69 -12.23 -17.81
CA GLY A 352 -1.07 -11.97 -19.11
C GLY A 352 0.19 -11.13 -19.02
N THR A 353 0.22 -10.12 -18.16
CA THR A 353 1.37 -9.20 -18.01
C THR A 353 2.23 -9.51 -16.78
N ALA A 354 1.72 -10.31 -15.84
CA ALA A 354 2.35 -10.50 -14.53
C ALA A 354 2.55 -9.17 -13.77
N GLU A 355 1.68 -8.19 -13.97
CA GLU A 355 1.65 -6.98 -13.16
C GLU A 355 0.81 -7.18 -11.90
N LEU A 356 1.19 -6.49 -10.82
CA LEU A 356 0.38 -6.42 -9.61
C LEU A 356 -0.83 -5.51 -9.88
N LEU A 357 -2.03 -6.04 -9.74
CA LEU A 357 -3.29 -5.33 -9.92
C LEU A 357 -3.85 -4.80 -8.60
N GLU A 358 -3.75 -5.58 -7.53
CA GLU A 358 -4.25 -5.21 -6.20
C GLU A 358 -3.45 -5.90 -5.10
N TYR A 359 -3.34 -5.25 -3.95
CA TYR A 359 -2.98 -5.90 -2.70
C TYR A 359 -3.91 -5.48 -1.58
N ASP A 360 -4.21 -6.41 -0.67
CA ASP A 360 -5.04 -6.13 0.49
C ASP A 360 -4.58 -6.89 1.74
N VAL A 361 -4.95 -6.33 2.89
CA VAL A 361 -4.75 -6.88 4.21
C VAL A 361 -6.11 -6.95 4.89
N VAL A 362 -6.51 -8.16 5.25
CA VAL A 362 -7.72 -8.45 6.01
C VAL A 362 -7.29 -8.95 7.38
N ASP A 363 -7.70 -8.30 8.44
CA ASP A 363 -7.46 -8.77 9.81
C ASP A 363 -8.80 -9.04 10.48
N LYS A 364 -8.96 -10.23 11.05
CA LYS A 364 -10.20 -10.72 11.70
C LYS A 364 -11.46 -10.50 10.86
N GLY A 365 -11.34 -10.72 9.54
CA GLY A 365 -12.44 -10.56 8.59
C GLY A 365 -12.75 -9.12 8.18
N VAL A 366 -11.99 -8.14 8.67
CA VAL A 366 -12.14 -6.71 8.32
C VAL A 366 -10.99 -6.28 7.42
N THR A 367 -11.30 -5.73 6.25
CA THR A 367 -10.29 -5.14 5.34
C THR A 367 -9.64 -3.94 6.02
N GLN A 368 -8.37 -4.06 6.40
CA GLN A 368 -7.62 -2.95 6.98
C GLN A 368 -7.13 -2.00 5.89
N LEU A 369 -6.63 -2.58 4.79
CA LEU A 369 -6.11 -1.87 3.63
C LEU A 369 -6.45 -2.66 2.38
N ARG A 370 -6.81 -1.96 1.31
CA ARG A 370 -6.85 -2.48 -0.06
C ARG A 370 -6.34 -1.41 -1.00
N VAL A 371 -5.41 -1.77 -1.86
CA VAL A 371 -4.84 -0.85 -2.85
C VAL A 371 -4.92 -1.49 -4.21
N ALA A 372 -5.70 -0.89 -5.11
CA ALA A 372 -5.71 -1.25 -6.52
C ALA A 372 -4.73 -0.38 -7.30
N VAL A 373 -3.80 -1.02 -8.01
CA VAL A 373 -2.82 -0.39 -8.88
C VAL A 373 -3.45 -0.21 -10.26
N ALA A 374 -3.94 1.00 -10.53
CA ALA A 374 -4.63 1.33 -11.78
C ALA A 374 -3.66 1.52 -12.96
N GLY A 375 -2.39 1.79 -12.68
CA GLY A 375 -1.35 1.86 -13.70
C GLY A 375 -0.01 2.32 -13.13
N MET A 376 1.07 1.92 -13.79
CA MET A 376 2.45 2.31 -13.46
C MET A 376 3.30 2.28 -14.72
N GLY A 377 4.41 3.01 -14.74
CA GLY A 377 5.32 3.02 -15.89
C GLY A 377 6.23 4.24 -15.95
N PHE A 378 7.12 4.25 -16.92
CA PHE A 378 8.02 5.39 -17.15
C PHE A 378 7.34 6.49 -17.98
N THR A 379 7.60 7.75 -17.64
CA THR A 379 7.21 8.91 -18.45
C THR A 379 8.34 9.93 -18.50
N ASP A 380 8.35 10.79 -19.52
CA ASP A 380 9.39 11.81 -19.69
C ASP A 380 8.97 13.19 -19.18
N LYS A 381 7.68 13.40 -18.95
CA LYS A 381 7.12 14.68 -18.50
C LYS A 381 6.27 14.51 -17.25
N LEU A 382 6.41 15.48 -16.35
CA LEU A 382 5.57 15.58 -15.16
C LEU A 382 4.11 15.78 -15.58
N GLY A 383 3.22 14.91 -15.11
CA GLY A 383 1.79 14.94 -15.46
C GLY A 383 1.38 14.10 -16.66
N GLU A 384 2.34 13.52 -17.39
CA GLU A 384 2.07 12.56 -18.44
C GLU A 384 1.81 11.17 -17.85
N ARG A 385 0.91 10.40 -18.46
CA ARG A 385 0.69 8.98 -18.12
C ARG A 385 1.37 8.12 -19.17
N PRO A 386 1.92 6.95 -18.80
CA PRO A 386 2.58 6.04 -19.73
C PRO A 386 1.61 5.47 -20.77
#